data_AF-A0A3D4TZE1-F1
#
_entry.id   AF-A0A3D4TZE1-F1
#
_cell.length_a   1.000
_cell.length_b   1.000
_cell.length_c   1.000
_cell.angle_alpha   90.00
_cell.angle_beta   90.00
_cell.angle_gamma   90.00
#
_symmetry.space_group_name_H-M   'P 1'
#
loop_
_entity.id
_entity.type
_entity.pdbx_description
1 polymer ?
#
loop_
_entity_poly.entity_id
_entity_poly.type
_entity_poly.pdbx_seq_one_letter_code
_entity_poly.pdbx_strand_id
1 'polypeptide(L)' 'WTACTALVLFGIIKATIGLRVTKEEELIGLDIGEHGMEAYAGFEMKAPSVNL' A
#
# COMPACT_ATOMS: atom_id res chain seq x y z
N TRP A 1 11.94 -22.55 10.19
CA TRP A 1 12.35 -22.37 8.77
C TRP A 1 11.50 -21.30 8.08
N THR A 2 10.17 -21.29 8.23
CA THR A 2 9.26 -20.32 7.59
C THR A 2 9.65 -18.86 7.80
N ALA A 3 9.95 -18.47 9.05
CA ALA A 3 10.37 -17.10 9.35
C ALA A 3 11.65 -16.71 8.57
N CYS A 4 12.67 -17.58 8.57
CA CYS A 4 13.92 -17.33 7.86
C CYS A 4 13.71 -17.27 6.34
N THR A 5 12.93 -18.20 5.76
CA THR A 5 12.66 -18.22 4.32
C THR A 5 11.82 -17.03 3.88
N ALA A 6 10.84 -16.61 4.69
CA ALA A 6 10.03 -15.42 4.42
C ALA A 6 10.90 -14.15 4.45
N LEU A 7 11.77 -13.98 5.45
CA LEU A 7 12.67 -12.82 5.53
C LEU A 7 13.59 -12.74 4.30
N VAL A 8 14.16 -13.86 3.87
CA VAL A 8 15.01 -13.91 2.67
C VAL A 8 14.20 -13.59 1.40
N LEU A 9 13.05 -14.23 1.22
CA LEU A 9 12.21 -14.04 0.03
C LEU A 9 11.74 -12.58 -0.10
N PHE A 10 11.11 -12.03 0.94
CA PHE A 10 10.61 -10.66 0.92
C PHE A 10 11.74 -9.63 0.90
N GLY A 11 12.90 -9.95 1.50
CA GLY A 11 14.10 -9.12 1.40
C GLY A 11 14.61 -8.98 -0.03
N ILE A 12 14.66 -10.08 -0.78
CA ILE A 12 15.05 -10.07 -2.20
C ILE A 12 14.05 -9.27 -3.03
N ILE A 13 12.75 -9.53 -2.88
CA ILE A 13 11.69 -8.81 -3.63
C ILE A 13 11.78 -7.30 -3.37
N LYS A 14 11.96 -6.90 -2.10
CA LYS A 14 12.15 -5.50 -1.72
C LYS A 14 13.37 -4.87 -2.40
N ALA A 15 14.47 -5.60 -2.56
CA ALA A 15 15.70 -5.08 -3.15
C ALA A 15 15.69 -5.01 -4.68
N THR A 16 14.88 -5.83 -5.36
CA THR A 16 14.87 -5.91 -6.83
C THR A 16 13.78 -5.06 -7.47
N ILE A 17 12.52 -5.33 -7.14
CA ILE A 17 11.35 -4.72 -7.78
C ILE A 17 10.55 -3.82 -6.83
N GLY A 18 10.84 -3.88 -5.54
CA GLY A 18 10.07 -3.20 -4.51
C GLY A 18 8.94 -4.07 -3.98
N LEU A 19 8.58 -3.85 -2.70
CA LEU A 19 7.55 -4.61 -2.00
C LEU A 19 6.30 -3.76 -1.67
N ARG A 20 6.43 -2.43 -1.71
CA ARG A 20 5.36 -1.47 -1.42
C ARG A 20 5.40 -0.33 -2.44
N VAL A 21 4.25 0.29 -2.67
CA VAL A 21 4.10 1.52 -3.47
C VAL A 21 4.71 2.73 -2.75
N THR A 22 4.73 3.88 -3.41
CA THR A 22 5.16 5.13 -2.78
C THR A 22 4.24 5.53 -1.63
N LYS A 23 4.71 6.37 -0.72
CA LYS A 23 3.90 6.82 0.43
C LYS A 23 2.67 7.60 -0.04
N GLU A 24 2.84 8.35 -1.11
CA GLU A 24 1.80 9.15 -1.75
C GLU A 24 0.70 8.25 -2.32
N GLU A 25 1.07 7.22 -3.09
CA GLU A 25 0.10 6.24 -3.62
C GLU A 25 -0.56 5.41 -2.51
N GLU A 26 0.17 5.07 -1.45
CA GLU A 26 -0.38 4.37 -0.29
C GLU A 26 -1.46 5.20 0.42
N LEU A 27 -1.27 6.53 0.51
CA LEU A 27 -2.24 7.44 1.12
C LEU A 27 -3.48 7.67 0.24
N ILE A 28 -3.30 7.68 -1.08
CA ILE A 28 -4.40 7.86 -2.05
C ILE A 28 -5.24 6.57 -2.17
N GLY A 29 -4.60 5.41 -2.05
CA GLY A 29 -5.23 4.10 -2.24
C GLY A 29 -5.02 3.55 -3.65
N LEU A 30 -4.80 2.23 -3.74
CA LEU A 30 -4.47 1.55 -5.00
C LEU A 30 -5.66 1.47 -5.96
N ASP A 31 -6.90 1.48 -5.46
CA ASP A 31 -8.09 1.45 -6.33
C ASP A 31 -8.11 2.67 -7.26
N ILE A 32 -7.76 3.85 -6.74
CA ILE A 32 -7.67 5.08 -7.53
C ILE A 32 -6.47 5.02 -8.49
N GLY A 33 -5.30 4.60 -8.00
CA GLY A 33 -4.06 4.58 -8.79
C GLY A 33 -4.02 3.54 -9.90
N GLU A 34 -4.62 2.36 -9.70
CA GLU A 34 -4.54 1.22 -10.64
C GLU A 34 -5.84 0.97 -11.40
N HIS A 35 -6.99 1.24 -10.76
CA HIS A 35 -8.31 0.92 -11.31
C HIS A 35 -9.12 2.16 -11.71
N GLY A 36 -8.65 3.37 -11.35
CA GLY A 36 -9.29 4.64 -11.70
C GLY A 36 -10.67 4.84 -11.07
N MET A 37 -10.98 4.11 -10.01
CA MET A 37 -12.28 4.15 -9.34
C MET A 37 -12.14 3.91 -7.84
N GLU A 38 -13.08 4.42 -7.07
CA GLU A 38 -13.21 4.03 -5.66
C GLU A 38 -13.86 2.65 -5.56
N ALA A 39 -13.36 1.79 -4.67
CA ALA A 39 -13.96 0.46 -4.45
C ALA A 39 -15.40 0.53 -3.92
N TYR A 40 -15.75 1.59 -3.18
CA TYR A 40 -17.07 1.78 -2.58
C TYR A 40 -17.60 3.19 -2.82
N ALA A 41 -18.58 3.32 -3.71
CA ALA A 41 -19.24 4.59 -3.97
C ALA A 41 -19.99 5.10 -2.72
N GLY A 42 -19.71 6.34 -2.30
CA GLY A 42 -20.44 7.02 -1.23
C GLY A 42 -19.95 6.77 0.20
N PHE A 43 -18.81 6.11 0.38
CA PHE A 43 -18.10 6.05 1.67
C PHE A 43 -16.92 7.01 1.66
N GLU A 44 -17.04 8.15 2.34
CA GLU A 44 -15.87 8.98 2.64
C GLU A 44 -15.02 8.25 3.70
N MET A 45 -13.84 7.75 3.31
CA MET A 45 -12.81 7.42 4.29
C MET A 45 -12.34 8.71 4.93
N LYS A 46 -12.91 9.05 6.09
CA LYS A 46 -12.47 10.20 6.89
C LYS A 46 -11.03 9.94 7.33
N ALA A 47 -10.05 10.54 6.65
CA ALA A 47 -8.69 10.59 7.15
C ALA A 47 -8.73 11.13 8.59
N PRO A 48 -7.93 10.57 9.54
CA PRO A 48 -7.88 11.12 10.89
C PRO A 48 -7.50 12.59 10.77
N SER A 49 -8.38 13.47 11.24
CA SER A 49 -8.19 14.92 11.19
C SER A 49 -6.88 15.26 11.90
N VAL A 50 -5.85 15.60 11.13
CA VAL A 50 -4.64 16.21 11.68
C VAL A 50 -5.04 17.62 12.11
N ASN A 51 -5.29 17.79 13.40
CA ASN A 51 -5.44 19.11 14.00
C ASN A 51 -4.09 19.84 13.85
N LEU A 52 -4.09 20.92 13.08
CA LEU A 52 -3.09 21.98 13.17
C LEU A 52 -3.29 22.76 14.48
#